data_AF-A0A5N4AA29-F1
#
_entry.id   AF-A0A5N4AA29-F1
#
_cell.length_a   1.000
_cell.length_b   1.000
_cell.length_c   1.000
_cell.angle_alpha   90.00
_cell.angle_beta   90.00
_cell.angle_gamma   90.00
#
_symmetry.space_group_name_H-M   'P 1'
#
loop_
_entity.id
_entity.type
_entity.pdbx_description
1 polymer ?
#
loop_
_entity_poly.entity_id
_entity_poly.type
_entity_poly.pdbx_seq_one_letter_code
_entity_poly.pdbx_strand_id
1 'polypeptide(L)'
;MQPRLHYVTLVILLSVFLTFYVSFLLTLPVSPIPATPKTNLKEIIGYSLLKKIEIESERASCAELIRPKKVRFQRSEMWTLVPGTNLHVFNVYYDDRLKPYRYLRLIGMMKGTTNQTLYCQTEMKDKIYHITRAIIHEIWLKEWNEGDEQTFNPVLISCSLPTGYIPQTLSINSDQCTLSSQTFNIIVPRVQETKDNYTTTVCVKSLNFVEDISVRLMQWIEMNRLLGADRFHFFVGKIHKNVHELLRFYSRKLKDRFVVRRYRNVESVHGNEDDLAEQKRRSRHLGTLNNKNVSRMSSSVNNKRPLRDNDTFETVNYTEVFYREVWQKRRNEVITYNDCMYRNLRSSHFVIPLDIDEVIIPRVFYTWRTALRHIFEDHPTLHERYASFSVRNAYFLEEYARSASTNVFFFDYIKRSQFSDEGESGKSFVYVKNTLSVFNHYSLEALKPGIRRTFFLPEDLLQKNHYKPTCLVALLPQCTKYTSSQIRIEDALINKYRTDFFKNYRDVYRMFTNKSDI
;
A
#
# COMPACT_ATOMS: atom_id res chain seq x y z
N MET A 1 -36.40 53.02 49.38
CA MET A 1 -36.51 51.68 50.03
C MET A 1 -37.04 50.58 49.09
N GLN A 2 -36.98 50.73 47.76
CA GLN A 2 -37.45 49.74 46.76
C GLN A 2 -36.38 48.90 45.99
N PRO A 3 -35.08 49.25 45.90
CA PRO A 3 -34.13 48.45 45.12
C PRO A 3 -33.60 47.21 45.86
N ARG A 4 -33.66 47.19 47.21
CA ARG A 4 -33.24 46.01 48.00
C ARG A 4 -34.23 44.85 47.91
N LEU A 5 -35.52 45.14 47.72
CA LEU A 5 -36.54 44.10 47.61
C LEU A 5 -36.40 43.32 46.29
N HIS A 6 -36.12 44.00 45.18
CA HIS A 6 -35.94 43.37 43.87
C HIS A 6 -34.71 42.46 43.81
N TYR A 7 -33.61 42.84 44.47
CA TYR A 7 -32.40 42.03 44.52
C TYR A 7 -32.63 40.73 45.32
N VAL A 8 -33.32 40.82 46.45
CA VAL A 8 -33.65 39.64 47.26
C VAL A 8 -34.61 38.71 46.50
N THR A 9 -35.59 39.24 45.80
CA THR A 9 -36.50 38.43 44.97
C THR A 9 -35.77 37.73 43.82
N LEU A 10 -34.81 38.41 43.16
CA LEU A 10 -34.02 37.83 42.07
C LEU A 10 -33.12 36.69 42.57
N VAL A 11 -32.48 36.86 43.73
CA VAL A 11 -31.61 35.84 44.34
C VAL A 11 -32.42 34.61 44.76
N ILE A 12 -33.62 34.81 45.32
CA ILE A 12 -34.52 33.71 45.69
C ILE A 12 -34.97 32.96 44.43
N LEU A 13 -35.38 33.67 43.37
CA LEU A 13 -35.77 33.05 42.11
C LEU A 13 -34.64 32.25 41.47
N LEU A 14 -33.41 32.78 41.46
CA LEU A 14 -32.24 32.06 40.95
C LEU A 14 -31.91 30.82 41.79
N SER A 15 -32.03 30.91 43.13
CA SER A 15 -31.80 29.73 43.99
C SER A 15 -32.85 28.65 43.77
N VAL A 16 -34.13 29.03 43.61
CA VAL A 16 -35.22 28.08 43.34
C VAL A 16 -35.00 27.44 41.97
N PHE A 17 -34.66 28.23 40.95
CA PHE A 17 -34.39 27.72 39.61
C PHE A 17 -33.19 26.75 39.60
N LEU A 18 -32.12 27.08 40.32
CA LEU A 18 -30.95 26.20 40.46
C LEU A 18 -31.30 24.90 41.18
N THR A 19 -32.10 24.95 42.25
CA THR A 19 -32.54 23.73 42.95
C THR A 19 -33.45 22.85 42.09
N PHE A 20 -34.36 23.44 41.31
CA PHE A 20 -35.19 22.67 40.36
C PHE A 20 -34.35 22.09 39.22
N TYR A 21 -33.36 22.84 38.72
CA TYR A 21 -32.46 22.37 37.66
C TYR A 21 -31.58 21.21 38.12
N VAL A 22 -31.03 21.29 39.34
CA VAL A 22 -30.22 20.20 39.93
C VAL A 22 -31.08 18.98 40.24
N SER A 23 -32.28 19.15 40.81
CA SER A 23 -33.22 18.04 41.01
C SER A 23 -33.63 17.40 39.68
N PHE A 24 -33.88 18.19 38.64
CA PHE A 24 -34.21 17.67 37.30
C PHE A 24 -33.06 16.85 36.72
N LEU A 25 -31.82 17.33 36.82
CA LEU A 25 -30.62 16.59 36.38
C LEU A 25 -30.40 15.29 37.18
N LEU A 26 -30.72 15.28 38.48
CA LEU A 26 -30.63 14.09 39.33
C LEU A 26 -31.76 13.07 39.07
N THR A 27 -32.89 13.51 38.52
CA THR A 27 -34.03 12.64 38.16
C THR A 27 -34.06 12.22 36.70
N LEU A 28 -33.12 12.68 35.86
CA LEU A 28 -33.02 12.19 34.49
C LEU A 28 -32.69 10.69 34.52
N PRO A 29 -33.53 9.83 33.92
CA PRO A 29 -33.22 8.41 33.84
C PRO A 29 -31.97 8.27 32.98
N VAL A 30 -30.87 7.81 33.59
CA VAL A 30 -29.70 7.32 32.87
C VAL A 30 -30.19 6.16 32.02
N SER A 31 -30.45 6.42 30.74
CA SER A 31 -30.72 5.36 29.79
C SER A 31 -29.52 4.42 29.84
N PRO A 32 -29.71 3.10 30.04
CA PRO A 32 -28.58 2.19 30.03
C PRO A 32 -27.89 2.36 28.68
N ILE A 33 -26.61 2.71 28.72
CA ILE A 33 -25.73 2.64 27.56
C ILE A 33 -25.97 1.25 26.98
N PRO A 34 -26.45 1.11 25.72
CA PRO A 34 -26.61 -0.21 25.14
C PRO A 34 -25.25 -0.89 25.25
N ALA A 35 -25.22 -1.98 26.01
CA ALA A 35 -24.02 -2.76 26.19
C ALA A 35 -23.44 -3.00 24.80
N THR A 36 -22.25 -2.46 24.55
CA THR A 36 -21.47 -2.80 23.38
C THR A 36 -21.52 -4.31 23.26
N PRO A 37 -21.87 -4.88 22.08
CA PRO A 37 -21.86 -6.32 21.90
C PRO A 37 -20.50 -6.78 22.40
N LYS A 38 -20.48 -7.68 23.39
CA LYS A 38 -19.27 -8.39 23.76
C LYS A 38 -18.87 -9.18 22.52
N THR A 39 -18.13 -8.52 21.62
CA THR A 39 -17.32 -9.22 20.65
C THR A 39 -16.53 -10.20 21.47
N ASN A 40 -16.70 -11.49 21.19
CA ASN A 40 -15.75 -12.51 21.62
C ASN A 40 -14.38 -12.07 21.11
N LEU A 41 -13.70 -11.25 21.90
CA LEU A 41 -12.28 -11.00 21.80
C LEU A 41 -11.69 -12.38 22.05
N LYS A 42 -11.42 -13.11 20.97
CA LYS A 42 -10.44 -14.19 21.01
C LYS A 42 -9.22 -13.57 21.66
N GLU A 43 -8.99 -13.96 22.90
CA GLU A 43 -7.84 -13.56 23.69
C GLU A 43 -6.61 -13.82 22.81
N ILE A 44 -6.01 -12.76 22.28
CA ILE A 44 -4.80 -12.88 21.48
C ILE A 44 -3.72 -13.23 22.50
N ILE A 45 -3.50 -14.52 22.72
CA ILE A 45 -2.37 -15.00 23.51
C ILE A 45 -1.12 -14.54 22.76
N GLY A 46 -0.53 -13.45 23.25
CA GLY A 46 0.74 -12.95 22.73
C GLY A 46 1.84 -13.91 23.15
N TYR A 47 2.18 -14.86 22.30
CA TYR A 47 3.31 -15.76 22.55
C TYR A 47 4.65 -15.00 22.44
N SER A 48 5.65 -15.44 23.20
CA SER A 48 7.01 -14.91 23.11
C SER A 48 7.60 -15.11 21.71
N LEU A 49 8.61 -14.30 21.35
CA LEU A 49 9.30 -14.45 20.05
C LEU A 49 9.84 -15.88 19.85
N LEU A 50 10.38 -16.49 20.91
CA LEU A 50 10.89 -17.86 20.87
C LEU A 50 9.79 -18.87 20.56
N LYS A 51 8.61 -18.73 21.17
CA LYS A 51 7.49 -19.64 20.90
C LYS A 51 6.95 -19.48 19.47
N LYS A 52 6.92 -18.23 18.96
CA LYS A 52 6.60 -17.98 17.54
C LYS A 52 7.58 -18.71 16.63
N ILE A 53 8.88 -18.58 16.88
CA ILE A 53 9.92 -19.24 16.09
C ILE A 53 9.81 -20.76 16.16
N GLU A 54 9.55 -21.33 17.34
CA GLU A 54 9.36 -22.77 17.52
C GLU A 54 8.26 -23.31 16.60
N ILE A 55 7.10 -22.64 16.57
CA ILE A 55 5.95 -22.99 15.72
C ILE A 55 6.31 -22.84 14.23
N GLU A 56 7.01 -21.77 13.86
CA GLU A 56 7.42 -21.51 12.47
C GLU A 56 8.59 -22.41 12.02
N SER A 57 9.23 -23.14 12.94
CA SER A 57 10.41 -23.99 12.68
C SER A 57 10.08 -25.48 12.58
N GLU A 58 8.81 -25.83 12.46
CA GLU A 58 8.36 -27.21 12.31
C GLU A 58 8.99 -27.86 11.06
N ARG A 59 9.83 -28.87 11.30
CA ARG A 59 10.50 -29.62 10.25
C ARG A 59 9.61 -30.75 9.76
N ALA A 60 9.61 -30.94 8.45
CA ALA A 60 9.07 -32.15 7.84
C ALA A 60 10.21 -33.11 7.51
N SER A 61 9.92 -34.41 7.49
CA SER A 61 10.87 -35.44 7.09
C SER A 61 10.25 -36.35 6.05
N CYS A 62 11.09 -36.87 5.17
CA CYS A 62 10.70 -37.76 4.08
C CYS A 62 11.66 -38.94 4.05
N ALA A 63 11.11 -40.15 4.00
CA ALA A 63 11.91 -41.38 3.86
C ALA A 63 12.61 -41.43 2.51
N GLU A 64 11.90 -41.02 1.44
CA GLU A 64 12.44 -40.91 0.09
C GLU A 64 11.93 -39.61 -0.56
N LEU A 65 12.82 -38.89 -1.26
CA LEU A 65 12.48 -37.67 -2.00
C LEU A 65 12.30 -37.97 -3.48
N ILE A 66 11.10 -37.76 -3.98
CA ILE A 66 10.78 -37.91 -5.41
C ILE A 66 11.33 -36.70 -6.15
N ARG A 67 12.32 -36.92 -7.02
CA ARG A 67 12.98 -35.85 -7.78
C ARG A 67 12.37 -35.69 -9.17
N PRO A 68 12.17 -34.46 -9.66
CA PRO A 68 11.71 -34.23 -11.02
C PRO A 68 12.83 -34.54 -12.02
N LYS A 69 12.46 -35.04 -13.21
CA LYS A 69 13.41 -35.30 -14.31
C LYS A 69 14.12 -34.03 -14.79
N LYS A 70 13.45 -32.88 -14.71
CA LYS A 70 13.97 -31.57 -15.13
C LYS A 70 13.56 -30.50 -14.15
N VAL A 71 14.51 -29.65 -13.77
CA VAL A 71 14.28 -28.48 -12.91
C VAL A 71 14.37 -27.22 -13.75
N ARG A 72 13.40 -26.32 -13.59
CA ARG A 72 13.35 -25.01 -14.24
C ARG A 72 13.55 -23.90 -13.22
N PHE A 73 14.56 -23.06 -13.45
CA PHE A 73 14.79 -21.85 -12.68
C PHE A 73 13.81 -20.77 -13.10
N GLN A 74 13.05 -20.27 -12.13
CA GLN A 74 12.12 -19.18 -12.32
C GLN A 74 12.84 -17.85 -12.17
N ARG A 75 12.54 -16.91 -13.08
CA ARG A 75 13.12 -15.57 -13.03
C ARG A 75 12.38 -14.77 -11.96
N SER A 76 13.13 -14.03 -11.16
CA SER A 76 12.59 -12.99 -10.28
C SER A 76 11.77 -11.99 -11.10
N GLU A 77 10.79 -11.34 -10.45
CA GLU A 77 9.89 -10.35 -11.06
C GLU A 77 8.93 -10.91 -12.11
N MET A 78 8.66 -12.22 -12.05
CA MET A 78 7.63 -12.89 -12.86
C MET A 78 6.75 -13.75 -11.96
N TRP A 79 5.44 -13.68 -12.17
CA TRP A 79 4.49 -14.54 -11.48
C TRP A 79 4.69 -16.00 -11.89
N THR A 80 4.76 -16.86 -10.89
CA THR A 80 4.91 -18.31 -11.08
C THR A 80 3.83 -19.04 -10.28
N LEU A 81 2.94 -19.76 -10.97
CA LEU A 81 1.98 -20.66 -10.33
C LEU A 81 2.70 -21.88 -9.74
N VAL A 82 2.48 -22.12 -8.46
CA VAL A 82 2.96 -23.31 -7.75
C VAL A 82 2.07 -24.51 -8.13
N PRO A 83 2.62 -25.58 -8.75
CA PRO A 83 1.83 -26.70 -9.24
C PRO A 83 0.92 -27.32 -8.17
N GLY A 84 -0.33 -27.63 -8.55
CA GLY A 84 -1.29 -28.26 -7.64
C GLY A 84 -1.89 -27.33 -6.57
N THR A 85 -1.61 -26.03 -6.65
CA THR A 85 -2.09 -25.02 -5.70
C THR A 85 -2.67 -23.80 -6.42
N ASN A 86 -3.28 -22.90 -5.67
CA ASN A 86 -3.76 -21.58 -6.09
C ASN A 86 -2.77 -20.44 -5.81
N LEU A 87 -1.52 -20.77 -5.48
CA LEU A 87 -0.47 -19.82 -5.11
C LEU A 87 0.36 -19.37 -6.30
N HIS A 88 0.50 -18.05 -6.43
CA HIS A 88 1.39 -17.39 -7.38
C HIS A 88 2.51 -16.70 -6.63
N VAL A 89 3.75 -17.13 -6.82
CA VAL A 89 4.93 -16.51 -6.20
C VAL A 89 5.49 -15.46 -7.15
N PHE A 90 5.80 -14.27 -6.60
CA PHE A 90 6.42 -13.17 -7.33
C PHE A 90 7.95 -13.11 -7.11
N ASN A 91 8.37 -13.08 -5.85
CA ASN A 91 9.79 -13.00 -5.46
C ASN A 91 10.04 -13.71 -4.13
N VAL A 92 11.28 -14.14 -3.92
CA VAL A 92 11.76 -14.80 -2.70
C VAL A 92 12.92 -14.02 -2.12
N TYR A 93 12.85 -13.71 -0.82
CA TYR A 93 13.83 -12.87 -0.13
C TYR A 93 14.48 -13.62 1.04
N TYR A 94 15.78 -13.42 1.21
CA TYR A 94 16.49 -13.84 2.41
C TYR A 94 16.36 -12.77 3.50
N ASP A 95 15.93 -13.17 4.68
CA ASP A 95 15.69 -12.29 5.84
C ASP A 95 16.39 -12.83 7.09
N ASP A 96 17.39 -12.08 7.56
CA ASP A 96 18.22 -12.41 8.73
C ASP A 96 18.10 -11.38 9.86
N ARG A 97 17.03 -10.58 9.89
CA ARG A 97 16.81 -9.56 10.92
C ARG A 97 16.57 -10.15 12.32
N LEU A 98 16.22 -11.43 12.42
CA LEU A 98 15.93 -12.15 13.66
C LEU A 98 17.07 -13.09 14.08
N LYS A 99 18.34 -12.66 13.97
CA LYS A 99 19.50 -13.50 14.33
C LYS A 99 19.34 -14.15 15.73
N PRO A 100 19.73 -15.44 15.89
CA PRO A 100 20.38 -16.31 14.90
C PRO A 100 19.41 -16.91 13.85
N TYR A 101 18.11 -16.70 14.00
CA TYR A 101 17.07 -17.24 13.12
C TYR A 101 17.05 -16.54 11.76
N ARG A 102 16.78 -17.32 10.72
CA ARG A 102 16.81 -16.90 9.33
C ARG A 102 15.57 -17.41 8.63
N TYR A 103 15.07 -16.62 7.68
CA TYR A 103 13.87 -16.95 6.95
C TYR A 103 14.06 -16.72 5.44
N LEU A 104 13.38 -17.53 4.65
CA LEU A 104 12.98 -17.16 3.30
C LEU A 104 11.57 -16.58 3.35
N ARG A 105 11.40 -15.39 2.77
CA ARG A 105 10.14 -14.65 2.72
C ARG A 105 9.69 -14.58 1.26
N LEU A 106 8.65 -15.31 0.91
CA LEU A 106 8.09 -15.29 -0.44
C LEU A 106 6.92 -14.31 -0.47
N ILE A 107 6.96 -13.38 -1.42
CA ILE A 107 5.83 -12.49 -1.71
C ILE A 107 5.04 -13.12 -2.84
N GLY A 108 3.73 -13.27 -2.64
CA GLY A 108 2.86 -13.91 -3.62
C GLY A 108 1.42 -13.43 -3.57
N MET A 109 0.61 -14.01 -4.43
CA MET A 109 -0.84 -13.85 -4.50
C MET A 109 -1.50 -15.22 -4.45
N MET A 110 -2.52 -15.39 -3.62
CA MET A 110 -3.33 -16.59 -3.49
C MET A 110 -4.71 -16.32 -4.10
N LYS A 111 -5.14 -17.12 -5.08
CA LYS A 111 -6.50 -17.00 -5.64
C LYS A 111 -7.50 -17.68 -4.70
N GLY A 112 -8.46 -16.95 -4.15
CA GLY A 112 -9.41 -17.46 -3.16
C GLY A 112 -8.72 -17.83 -1.83
N THR A 113 -9.23 -18.88 -1.17
CA THR A 113 -8.68 -19.39 0.10
C THR A 113 -8.06 -20.78 -0.10
N THR A 114 -7.19 -21.21 0.82
CA THR A 114 -6.63 -22.56 0.78
C THR A 114 -6.43 -23.11 2.19
N ASN A 115 -6.78 -24.39 2.37
CA ASN A 115 -6.47 -25.17 3.57
C ASN A 115 -5.29 -26.12 3.35
N GLN A 116 -4.68 -26.10 2.15
CA GLN A 116 -3.53 -26.93 1.85
C GLN A 116 -2.33 -26.46 2.68
N THR A 117 -1.60 -27.42 3.26
CA THR A 117 -0.29 -27.13 3.85
C THR A 117 0.74 -27.06 2.72
N LEU A 118 1.64 -26.09 2.82
CA LEU A 118 2.75 -25.92 1.90
C LEU A 118 4.07 -26.23 2.61
N TYR A 119 5.02 -26.74 1.85
CA TYR A 119 6.35 -27.10 2.32
C TYR A 119 7.41 -26.40 1.48
N CYS A 120 8.34 -25.76 2.16
CA CYS A 120 9.51 -25.17 1.56
C CYS A 120 10.61 -26.23 1.51
N GLN A 121 11.12 -26.51 0.32
CA GLN A 121 12.18 -27.47 0.06
C GLN A 121 13.40 -26.68 -0.41
N THR A 122 14.38 -26.53 0.46
CA THR A 122 15.57 -25.70 0.21
C THR A 122 16.78 -26.56 -0.10
N GLU A 123 17.56 -26.15 -1.10
CA GLU A 123 18.72 -26.92 -1.58
C GLU A 123 20.04 -26.25 -1.17
N MET A 124 20.98 -27.05 -0.65
CA MET A 124 22.38 -26.67 -0.46
C MET A 124 23.28 -27.05 -1.64
N LYS A 125 24.50 -26.52 -1.66
CA LYS A 125 25.55 -26.85 -2.65
C LYS A 125 25.73 -28.36 -2.91
N ASP A 126 25.54 -29.19 -1.90
CA ASP A 126 25.74 -30.65 -1.97
C ASP A 126 24.45 -31.42 -2.31
N LYS A 127 23.41 -30.76 -2.84
CA LYS A 127 22.08 -31.32 -3.12
C LYS A 127 21.37 -31.91 -1.88
N ILE A 128 21.73 -31.39 -0.71
CA ILE A 128 21.06 -31.70 0.56
C ILE A 128 19.83 -30.81 0.65
N TYR A 129 18.67 -31.45 0.80
CA TYR A 129 17.38 -30.77 0.91
C TYR A 129 16.97 -30.62 2.37
N HIS A 130 16.56 -29.42 2.75
CA HIS A 130 15.91 -29.15 4.03
C HIS A 130 14.45 -28.79 3.80
N ILE A 131 13.55 -29.47 4.50
CA ILE A 131 12.11 -29.38 4.32
C ILE A 131 11.49 -28.78 5.57
N THR A 132 10.84 -27.63 5.41
CA THR A 132 10.15 -26.93 6.48
C THR A 132 8.72 -26.67 6.10
N ARG A 133 7.81 -26.78 7.06
CA ARG A 133 6.43 -26.32 6.87
C ARG A 133 6.44 -24.82 6.60
N ALA A 134 5.73 -24.40 5.57
CA ALA A 134 5.60 -22.99 5.21
C ALA A 134 4.48 -22.33 6.01
N ILE A 135 4.71 -21.10 6.47
CA ILE A 135 3.71 -20.32 7.20
C ILE A 135 3.16 -19.26 6.26
N ILE A 136 1.86 -19.30 6.01
CA ILE A 136 1.16 -18.40 5.09
C ILE A 136 0.55 -17.26 5.91
N HIS A 137 1.03 -16.03 5.69
CA HIS A 137 0.41 -14.82 6.21
C HIS A 137 -0.35 -14.13 5.09
N GLU A 138 -1.67 -13.98 5.24
CA GLU A 138 -2.44 -13.08 4.38
C GLU A 138 -2.08 -11.64 4.76
N ILE A 139 -1.47 -10.90 3.85
CA ILE A 139 -1.05 -9.51 4.07
C ILE A 139 -2.14 -8.56 3.55
N TRP A 140 -3.38 -8.89 3.91
CA TRP A 140 -4.60 -8.18 3.60
C TRP A 140 -5.58 -8.36 4.77
N LEU A 141 -6.39 -7.34 5.06
CA LEU A 141 -7.37 -7.42 6.15
C LEU A 141 -8.60 -8.18 5.67
N LYS A 142 -9.01 -9.21 6.44
CA LYS A 142 -10.13 -10.08 6.09
C LYS A 142 -11.46 -9.33 6.07
N GLU A 143 -11.58 -8.29 6.87
CA GLU A 143 -12.73 -7.39 6.93
C GLU A 143 -12.93 -6.62 5.60
N TRP A 144 -11.93 -6.61 4.72
CA TRP A 144 -12.00 -6.02 3.37
C TRP A 144 -12.25 -7.08 2.28
N ASN A 145 -12.49 -8.35 2.64
CA ASN A 145 -12.85 -9.41 1.71
C ASN A 145 -14.36 -9.61 1.69
N GLU A 146 -15.00 -9.35 0.55
CA GLU A 146 -16.43 -9.64 0.33
C GLU A 146 -16.67 -11.12 -0.07
N GLY A 147 -15.90 -12.06 0.48
CA GLY A 147 -16.15 -13.50 0.32
C GLY A 147 -15.93 -14.09 -1.08
N ASP A 148 -15.29 -13.36 -2.01
CA ASP A 148 -15.11 -13.82 -3.40
C ASP A 148 -13.93 -14.81 -3.58
N GLU A 149 -14.24 -16.03 -4.04
CA GLU A 149 -13.28 -17.09 -4.36
C GLU A 149 -12.41 -16.77 -5.60
N GLN A 150 -12.82 -15.83 -6.44
CA GLN A 150 -12.07 -15.44 -7.64
C GLN A 150 -10.99 -14.40 -7.39
N THR A 151 -11.02 -13.76 -6.22
CA THR A 151 -10.14 -12.66 -5.87
C THR A 151 -8.72 -13.14 -5.53
N PHE A 152 -7.70 -12.38 -5.94
CA PHE A 152 -6.31 -12.66 -5.60
C PHE A 152 -5.90 -11.91 -4.33
N ASN A 153 -5.67 -12.65 -3.25
CA ASN A 153 -5.22 -12.16 -1.96
C ASN A 153 -3.69 -12.09 -1.87
N PRO A 154 -3.08 -10.97 -1.47
CA PRO A 154 -1.64 -10.91 -1.30
C PRO A 154 -1.22 -11.71 -0.06
N VAL A 155 -0.17 -12.52 -0.21
CA VAL A 155 0.36 -13.39 0.84
C VAL A 155 1.86 -13.20 1.02
N LEU A 156 2.30 -13.31 2.28
CA LEU A 156 3.70 -13.43 2.66
C LEU A 156 3.92 -14.84 3.24
N ILE A 157 4.66 -15.67 2.52
CA ILE A 157 4.96 -17.03 2.95
C ILE A 157 6.34 -17.04 3.59
N SER A 158 6.43 -17.67 4.75
CA SER A 158 7.65 -17.70 5.56
C SER A 158 8.13 -19.13 5.73
N CYS A 159 9.37 -19.37 5.31
CA CYS A 159 10.09 -20.64 5.53
C CYS A 159 11.22 -20.36 6.52
N SER A 160 11.24 -21.05 7.66
CA SER A 160 12.38 -21.00 8.57
C SER A 160 13.58 -21.74 7.97
N LEU A 161 14.79 -21.31 8.33
CA LEU A 161 16.02 -21.97 7.93
C LEU A 161 16.81 -22.41 9.16
N PRO A 162 17.49 -23.57 9.13
CA PRO A 162 18.39 -23.97 10.21
C PRO A 162 19.50 -22.93 10.46
N THR A 163 19.97 -22.86 11.70
CA THR A 163 21.10 -21.99 12.06
C THR A 163 22.35 -22.35 11.25
N GLY A 164 23.03 -21.36 10.68
CA GLY A 164 24.22 -21.57 9.84
C GLY A 164 23.91 -22.00 8.40
N TYR A 165 22.67 -22.35 8.08
CA TYR A 165 22.24 -22.78 6.75
C TYR A 165 22.07 -21.59 5.79
N ILE A 166 22.57 -21.72 4.56
CA ILE A 166 22.39 -20.75 3.46
C ILE A 166 21.92 -21.51 2.21
N PRO A 167 20.63 -21.43 1.86
CA PRO A 167 20.11 -22.09 0.67
C PRO A 167 20.60 -21.43 -0.61
N GLN A 168 20.82 -22.23 -1.66
CA GLN A 168 21.06 -21.72 -3.01
C GLN A 168 19.75 -21.46 -3.75
N THR A 169 18.79 -22.36 -3.58
CA THR A 169 17.51 -22.32 -4.26
C THR A 169 16.39 -22.72 -3.30
N LEU A 170 15.16 -22.40 -3.69
CA LEU A 170 13.95 -22.78 -2.97
C LEU A 170 12.94 -23.37 -3.95
N SER A 171 12.37 -24.50 -3.59
CA SER A 171 11.16 -25.06 -4.19
C SER A 171 10.03 -25.02 -3.16
N ILE A 172 8.79 -24.90 -3.63
CA ILE A 172 7.60 -24.95 -2.79
C ILE A 172 6.58 -25.92 -3.38
N ASN A 173 5.97 -26.74 -2.54
CA ASN A 173 5.00 -27.75 -2.94
C ASN A 173 3.99 -28.02 -1.82
N SER A 174 2.82 -28.56 -2.14
CA SER A 174 1.84 -29.04 -1.16
C SER A 174 2.17 -30.43 -0.62
N ASP A 175 2.92 -31.23 -1.38
CA ASP A 175 3.49 -32.49 -0.93
C ASP A 175 4.92 -32.28 -0.39
N GLN A 176 5.16 -32.69 0.86
CA GLN A 176 6.46 -32.59 1.52
C GLN A 176 7.55 -33.42 0.82
N CYS A 177 7.22 -34.58 0.22
CA CYS A 177 8.20 -35.56 -0.28
C CYS A 177 8.39 -35.55 -1.79
N THR A 178 7.65 -34.71 -2.51
CA THR A 178 7.81 -34.51 -3.94
C THR A 178 8.49 -33.18 -4.22
N LEU A 179 9.69 -33.20 -4.81
CA LEU A 179 10.37 -31.97 -5.21
C LEU A 179 9.69 -31.34 -6.41
N SER A 180 9.44 -30.03 -6.35
CA SER A 180 8.89 -29.28 -7.49
C SER A 180 9.86 -29.25 -8.66
N SER A 181 9.34 -29.37 -9.89
CA SER A 181 10.09 -29.13 -11.12
C SER A 181 10.43 -27.65 -11.33
N GLN A 182 9.93 -26.76 -10.47
CA GLN A 182 10.17 -25.32 -10.50
C GLN A 182 10.91 -24.89 -9.24
N THR A 183 11.98 -24.11 -9.43
CA THR A 183 12.79 -23.57 -8.34
C THR A 183 12.99 -22.08 -8.47
N PHE A 184 13.06 -21.39 -7.34
CA PHE A 184 13.12 -19.94 -7.23
C PHE A 184 14.52 -19.48 -6.84
N ASN A 185 14.96 -18.39 -7.49
CA ASN A 185 16.15 -17.66 -7.07
C ASN A 185 15.88 -16.86 -5.80
N ILE A 186 16.84 -16.86 -4.89
CA ILE A 186 16.74 -16.18 -3.60
C ILE A 186 17.40 -14.81 -3.72
N ILE A 187 16.63 -13.75 -3.49
CA ILE A 187 17.13 -12.37 -3.48
C ILE A 187 17.74 -12.10 -2.11
N VAL A 188 19.05 -11.90 -2.08
CA VAL A 188 19.77 -11.44 -0.90
C VAL A 188 19.90 -9.91 -0.98
N PRO A 189 19.28 -9.15 -0.07
CA PRO A 189 19.39 -7.69 -0.07
C PRO A 189 20.86 -7.28 0.07
N ARG A 190 21.33 -6.41 -0.83
CA ARG A 190 22.71 -5.92 -0.82
C ARG A 190 22.93 -5.07 0.43
N VAL A 191 24.04 -5.33 1.12
CA VAL A 191 24.54 -4.43 2.16
C VAL A 191 25.05 -3.18 1.44
N GLN A 192 24.45 -2.04 1.71
CA GLN A 192 25.07 -0.76 1.40
C GLN A 192 25.45 -0.16 2.75
N GLU A 193 26.75 0.02 3.01
CA GLU A 193 27.22 0.73 4.20
C GLU A 193 26.65 2.16 4.18
N THR A 194 25.53 2.38 4.86
CA THR A 194 25.04 3.73 5.11
C THR A 194 25.62 4.16 6.44
N LYS A 195 26.59 5.09 6.41
CA LYS A 195 27.09 5.74 7.64
C LYS A 195 26.03 6.58 8.36
N ASP A 196 24.89 6.80 7.71
CA ASP A 196 23.88 7.77 8.14
C ASP A 196 22.58 7.09 8.58
N ASN A 197 22.26 7.26 9.86
CA ASN A 197 20.99 6.88 10.46
C ASN A 197 19.87 7.64 9.74
N TYR A 198 18.67 7.07 9.58
CA TYR A 198 17.51 7.70 8.89
C TYR A 198 17.52 7.69 7.35
N THR A 199 18.36 6.85 6.71
CA THR A 199 18.26 6.64 5.26
C THR A 199 16.85 6.19 4.85
N THR A 200 16.22 6.90 3.91
CA THR A 200 14.80 6.76 3.57
C THR A 200 14.59 6.40 2.09
N THR A 201 13.86 5.31 1.82
CA THR A 201 13.48 4.92 0.46
C THR A 201 11.99 5.16 0.22
N VAL A 202 11.67 5.87 -0.86
CA VAL A 202 10.29 6.08 -1.31
C VAL A 202 9.86 4.93 -2.22
N CYS A 203 8.83 4.21 -1.81
CA CYS A 203 8.24 3.10 -2.54
C CYS A 203 6.97 3.57 -3.25
N VAL A 204 7.02 3.66 -4.58
CA VAL A 204 5.89 4.13 -5.39
C VAL A 204 5.14 2.92 -5.91
N LYS A 205 3.80 2.91 -5.78
CA LYS A 205 2.97 1.86 -6.36
C LYS A 205 3.15 1.74 -7.87
N SER A 206 2.66 0.62 -8.41
CA SER A 206 2.66 0.40 -9.86
C SER A 206 1.98 1.55 -10.62
N LEU A 207 2.77 2.25 -11.43
CA LEU A 207 2.29 3.27 -12.36
C LEU A 207 1.69 2.57 -13.58
N ASN A 208 0.39 2.75 -13.78
CA ASN A 208 -0.35 2.14 -14.89
C ASN A 208 -1.45 3.10 -15.38
N PHE A 209 -1.08 4.01 -16.26
CA PHE A 209 -1.94 5.09 -16.78
C PHE A 209 -1.37 5.57 -18.13
N VAL A 210 -2.19 6.08 -19.04
CA VAL A 210 -1.74 6.42 -20.41
C VAL A 210 -1.38 7.89 -20.59
N GLU A 211 -1.75 8.72 -19.62
CA GLU A 211 -1.59 10.16 -19.62
C GLU A 211 -0.13 10.57 -19.44
N ASP A 212 0.26 11.66 -20.09
CA ASP A 212 1.58 12.27 -19.87
C ASP A 212 1.58 13.15 -18.63
N ILE A 213 2.07 12.58 -17.52
CA ILE A 213 2.29 13.33 -16.28
C ILE A 213 3.77 13.64 -16.04
N SER A 214 4.63 13.54 -17.06
CA SER A 214 6.09 13.64 -16.90
C SER A 214 6.52 14.89 -16.14
N VAL A 215 5.97 16.06 -16.46
CA VAL A 215 6.27 17.32 -15.76
C VAL A 215 5.84 17.27 -14.29
N ARG A 216 4.61 16.82 -14.00
CA ARG A 216 4.09 16.69 -12.63
C ARG A 216 4.90 15.69 -11.81
N LEU A 217 5.27 14.56 -12.41
CA LEU A 217 6.10 13.54 -11.78
C LEU A 217 7.52 14.05 -11.52
N MET A 218 8.11 14.81 -12.44
CA MET A 218 9.41 15.46 -12.24
C MET A 218 9.38 16.41 -11.03
N GLN A 219 8.34 17.23 -10.92
CA GLN A 219 8.16 18.14 -9.79
C GLN A 219 8.06 17.37 -8.46
N TRP A 220 7.30 16.28 -8.44
CA TRP A 220 7.15 15.43 -7.25
C TRP A 220 8.48 14.75 -6.87
N ILE A 221 9.25 14.23 -7.84
CA ILE A 221 10.55 13.60 -7.58
C ILE A 221 11.52 14.63 -6.97
N GLU A 222 11.66 15.81 -7.58
CA GLU A 222 12.61 16.82 -7.09
C GLU A 222 12.22 17.38 -5.71
N MET A 223 10.92 17.53 -5.44
CA MET A 223 10.46 17.94 -4.11
C MET A 223 10.79 16.87 -3.06
N ASN A 224 10.49 15.59 -3.31
CA ASN A 224 10.82 14.52 -2.36
C ASN A 224 12.33 14.34 -2.15
N ARG A 225 13.15 14.58 -3.19
CA ARG A 225 14.62 14.61 -3.04
C ARG A 225 15.08 15.74 -2.12
N LEU A 226 14.51 16.94 -2.27
CA LEU A 226 14.81 18.09 -1.42
C LEU A 226 14.42 17.83 0.05
N LEU A 227 13.31 17.12 0.26
CA LEU A 227 12.81 16.76 1.59
C LEU A 227 13.63 15.64 2.28
N GLY A 228 14.45 14.89 1.53
CA GLY A 228 15.33 13.86 2.09
C GLY A 228 15.04 12.43 1.65
N ALA A 229 14.37 12.22 0.52
CA ALA A 229 14.31 10.92 -0.13
C ALA A 229 15.70 10.52 -0.65
N ASP A 230 16.33 9.54 -0.02
CA ASP A 230 17.64 9.03 -0.43
C ASP A 230 17.55 8.11 -1.65
N ARG A 231 16.46 7.33 -1.74
CA ARG A 231 16.19 6.43 -2.87
C ARG A 231 14.74 6.44 -3.30
N PHE A 232 14.51 6.09 -4.57
CA PHE A 232 13.20 5.85 -5.14
C PHE A 232 13.13 4.46 -5.76
N HIS A 233 12.00 3.80 -5.55
CA HIS A 233 11.68 2.56 -6.22
C HIS A 233 10.32 2.69 -6.92
N PHE A 234 10.36 2.65 -8.24
CA PHE A 234 9.20 2.72 -9.12
C PHE A 234 8.89 1.35 -9.69
N PHE A 235 7.60 1.01 -9.71
CA PHE A 235 7.06 -0.11 -10.48
C PHE A 235 6.26 0.46 -11.65
N VAL A 236 6.47 -0.07 -12.85
CA VAL A 236 5.84 0.44 -14.07
C VAL A 236 5.12 -0.68 -14.84
N GLY A 237 3.83 -0.46 -15.08
CA GLY A 237 2.99 -1.22 -15.99
C GLY A 237 2.96 -0.56 -17.37
N LYS A 238 1.77 -0.21 -17.85
CA LYS A 238 1.57 0.56 -19.08
C LYS A 238 1.61 2.05 -18.74
N ILE A 239 2.62 2.77 -19.25
CA ILE A 239 2.77 4.22 -19.03
C ILE A 239 3.08 4.97 -20.33
N HIS A 240 2.82 6.28 -20.33
CA HIS A 240 3.14 7.18 -21.45
C HIS A 240 4.66 7.19 -21.78
N LYS A 241 5.01 7.37 -23.06
CA LYS A 241 6.41 7.36 -23.54
C LYS A 241 7.28 8.39 -22.83
N ASN A 242 6.78 9.61 -22.64
CA ASN A 242 7.53 10.68 -21.97
C ASN A 242 7.79 10.37 -20.49
N VAL A 243 6.85 9.69 -19.81
CA VAL A 243 7.04 9.22 -18.44
C VAL A 243 8.11 8.12 -18.39
N HIS A 244 8.10 7.19 -19.35
CA HIS A 244 9.18 6.20 -19.50
C HIS A 244 10.55 6.86 -19.68
N GLU A 245 10.64 7.88 -20.54
CA GLU A 245 11.89 8.60 -20.78
C GLU A 245 12.36 9.36 -19.54
N LEU A 246 11.44 9.98 -18.80
CA LEU A 246 11.76 10.68 -17.54
C LEU A 246 12.32 9.71 -16.49
N LEU A 247 11.67 8.57 -16.30
CA LEU A 247 12.13 7.56 -15.34
C LEU A 247 13.49 6.98 -15.74
N ARG A 248 13.75 6.77 -17.04
CA ARG A 248 15.07 6.38 -17.53
C ARG A 248 16.12 7.46 -17.31
N PHE A 249 15.78 8.73 -17.53
CA PHE A 249 16.66 9.87 -17.25
C PHE A 249 17.11 9.85 -15.79
N TYR A 250 16.17 9.74 -14.84
CA TYR A 250 16.51 9.66 -13.41
C TYR A 250 17.28 8.40 -13.03
N SER A 251 16.92 7.25 -13.60
CA SER A 251 17.63 5.99 -13.34
C SER A 251 19.10 6.08 -13.77
N ARG A 252 19.40 6.73 -14.90
CA ARG A 252 20.79 7.01 -15.31
C ARG A 252 21.48 8.03 -14.41
N LYS A 253 20.80 9.14 -14.10
CA LYS A 253 21.35 10.25 -13.30
C LYS A 253 21.67 9.83 -11.86
N LEU A 254 20.82 9.00 -11.25
CA LEU A 254 20.90 8.65 -9.83
C LEU A 254 21.36 7.21 -9.58
N LYS A 255 21.51 6.40 -10.63
CA LYS A 255 21.97 5.01 -10.58
C LYS A 255 21.17 4.21 -9.55
N ASP A 256 21.85 3.53 -8.64
CA ASP A 256 21.33 2.64 -7.61
C ASP A 256 20.33 3.31 -6.65
N ARG A 257 20.30 4.65 -6.60
CA ARG A 257 19.33 5.41 -5.80
C ARG A 257 17.99 5.62 -6.50
N PHE A 258 17.86 5.30 -7.79
CA PHE A 258 16.61 5.43 -8.52
C PHE A 258 16.36 4.19 -9.38
N VAL A 259 15.56 3.29 -8.81
CA VAL A 259 15.28 1.98 -9.39
C VAL A 259 13.91 1.99 -10.05
N VAL A 260 13.86 1.54 -11.30
CA VAL A 260 12.60 1.39 -12.06
C VAL A 260 12.47 -0.07 -12.45
N ARG A 261 11.38 -0.71 -12.04
CA ARG A 261 11.09 -2.12 -12.34
C ARG A 261 9.81 -2.25 -13.13
N ARG A 262 9.80 -3.21 -14.05
CA ARG A 262 8.57 -3.58 -14.74
C ARG A 262 7.70 -4.39 -13.78
N TYR A 263 6.41 -4.11 -13.77
CA TYR A 263 5.44 -4.85 -12.98
C TYR A 263 4.21 -5.18 -13.82
N ARG A 264 3.67 -6.38 -13.64
CA ARG A 264 2.42 -6.83 -14.23
C ARG A 264 1.60 -7.45 -13.11
N ASN A 265 0.30 -7.21 -13.10
CA ASN A 265 -0.58 -7.83 -12.12
C ASN A 265 -0.74 -9.33 -12.43
N VAL A 266 -1.02 -10.15 -11.41
CA VAL A 266 -1.10 -11.62 -11.55
C VAL A 266 -2.21 -12.05 -12.52
N GLU A 267 -3.32 -11.33 -12.53
CA GLU A 267 -4.50 -11.50 -13.38
C GLU A 267 -4.15 -11.41 -14.86
N SER A 268 -3.22 -10.52 -15.22
CA SER A 268 -2.75 -10.37 -16.61
C SER A 268 -1.92 -11.55 -17.13
N VAL A 269 -1.44 -12.41 -16.22
CA VAL A 269 -0.72 -13.63 -16.59
C VAL A 269 -1.70 -14.77 -16.88
N HIS A 270 -2.86 -14.80 -16.22
CA HIS A 270 -3.93 -15.78 -16.46
C HIS A 270 -4.84 -15.41 -17.63
N GLY A 271 -5.10 -14.11 -17.84
CA GLY A 271 -6.00 -13.65 -18.91
C GLY A 271 -5.59 -14.10 -20.32
N ASN A 272 -4.32 -14.44 -20.57
CA ASN A 272 -3.87 -14.93 -21.87
C ASN A 272 -4.40 -16.33 -22.24
N GLU A 273 -4.87 -17.15 -21.29
CA GLU A 273 -5.47 -18.46 -21.62
C GLU A 273 -6.96 -18.34 -21.97
N ASP A 274 -7.69 -17.49 -21.23
CA ASP A 274 -9.13 -17.26 -21.44
C ASP A 274 -9.41 -16.29 -22.60
N ASP A 275 -8.61 -15.24 -22.78
CA ASP A 275 -8.74 -14.31 -23.92
C ASP A 275 -8.47 -14.99 -25.27
N LEU A 276 -7.60 -16.01 -25.29
CA LEU A 276 -7.34 -16.79 -26.51
C LEU A 276 -8.52 -17.72 -26.85
N ALA A 277 -9.23 -18.22 -25.84
CA ALA A 277 -10.45 -19.01 -26.00
C ALA A 277 -11.61 -18.12 -26.46
N GLU A 278 -11.72 -16.91 -25.92
CA GLU A 278 -12.76 -15.95 -26.29
C GLU A 278 -12.50 -15.28 -27.66
N GLN A 279 -11.24 -14.96 -28.01
CA GLN A 279 -10.88 -14.57 -29.38
C GLN A 279 -11.15 -15.68 -30.38
N LYS A 280 -10.86 -16.95 -30.06
CA LYS A 280 -11.20 -18.09 -30.94
C LYS A 280 -12.71 -18.28 -31.08
N ARG A 281 -13.51 -18.00 -30.04
CA ARG A 281 -14.98 -18.00 -30.11
C ARG A 281 -15.51 -16.85 -30.97
N ARG A 282 -14.97 -15.63 -30.82
CA ARG A 282 -15.35 -14.46 -31.63
C ARG A 282 -14.93 -14.58 -33.09
N SER A 283 -13.75 -15.15 -33.39
CA SER A 283 -13.32 -15.41 -34.77
C SER A 283 -14.15 -16.48 -35.48
N ARG A 284 -14.75 -17.43 -34.75
CA ARG A 284 -15.70 -18.39 -35.32
C ARG A 284 -17.08 -17.79 -35.57
N HIS A 285 -17.45 -16.73 -34.85
CA HIS A 285 -18.72 -16.00 -35.04
C HIS A 285 -18.65 -14.87 -36.08
N LEU A 286 -17.45 -14.34 -36.37
CA LEU A 286 -17.26 -13.33 -37.43
C LEU A 286 -17.03 -13.91 -38.84
N GLY A 287 -16.99 -15.24 -39.00
CA GLY A 287 -16.85 -15.90 -40.30
C GLY A 287 -18.13 -15.97 -41.14
N THR A 288 -19.28 -15.49 -40.63
CA THR A 288 -20.61 -15.72 -41.24
C THR A 288 -21.47 -14.47 -41.43
N LEU A 289 -20.90 -13.25 -41.37
CA LEU A 289 -21.63 -12.03 -41.73
C LEU A 289 -20.88 -11.27 -42.82
N ASN A 290 -21.20 -11.66 -44.05
CA ASN A 290 -20.78 -10.97 -45.26
C ASN A 290 -21.65 -9.72 -45.48
N ASN A 291 -20.98 -8.66 -45.94
CA ASN A 291 -21.48 -7.37 -46.43
C ASN A 291 -22.96 -7.27 -46.84
N LYS A 292 -23.70 -6.35 -46.20
CA LYS A 292 -24.46 -5.26 -46.85
C LYS A 292 -25.23 -4.42 -45.82
N ASN A 293 -25.23 -3.11 -46.02
CA ASN A 293 -26.09 -2.07 -45.41
C ASN A 293 -25.57 -1.37 -44.14
N VAL A 294 -24.49 -0.60 -44.28
CA VAL A 294 -24.29 0.62 -43.47
C VAL A 294 -24.73 1.80 -44.33
N SER A 295 -26.03 2.12 -44.32
CA SER A 295 -26.60 3.44 -44.63
C SER A 295 -28.12 3.35 -44.72
N ARG A 296 -28.82 3.46 -43.58
CA ARG A 296 -30.10 4.18 -43.46
C ARG A 296 -30.66 4.09 -42.04
N MET A 297 -31.33 5.19 -41.68
CA MET A 297 -32.33 5.35 -40.62
C MET A 297 -31.86 5.81 -39.25
N SER A 298 -31.66 7.13 -39.15
CA SER A 298 -32.47 7.91 -38.21
C SER A 298 -33.94 7.89 -38.66
N SER A 299 -34.86 7.96 -37.68
CA SER A 299 -36.32 8.14 -37.77
C SER A 299 -37.21 6.88 -37.63
N SER A 300 -38.32 7.11 -36.93
CA SER A 300 -39.49 6.27 -36.63
C SER A 300 -39.48 5.46 -35.32
N VAL A 301 -39.99 6.14 -34.30
CA VAL A 301 -40.91 5.67 -33.26
C VAL A 301 -41.92 4.62 -33.78
N ASN A 302 -42.32 3.72 -32.87
CA ASN A 302 -43.40 2.71 -32.95
C ASN A 302 -43.16 1.45 -33.79
N ASN A 303 -42.71 0.38 -33.10
CA ASN A 303 -43.41 -0.91 -33.22
C ASN A 303 -43.16 -1.79 -31.99
N LYS A 304 -44.23 -2.11 -31.25
CA LYS A 304 -44.26 -3.15 -30.23
C LYS A 304 -44.16 -4.52 -30.92
N ARG A 305 -43.13 -5.30 -30.60
CA ARG A 305 -43.18 -6.77 -30.72
C ARG A 305 -42.81 -7.36 -29.35
N PRO A 306 -43.57 -8.32 -28.82
CA PRO A 306 -43.23 -8.96 -27.55
C PRO A 306 -42.04 -9.89 -27.78
N LEU A 307 -40.95 -9.66 -27.06
CA LEU A 307 -39.84 -10.59 -26.96
C LEU A 307 -40.28 -11.76 -26.07
N ARG A 308 -40.00 -12.98 -26.53
CA ARG A 308 -40.22 -14.22 -25.79
C ARG A 308 -39.42 -14.20 -24.49
N ASP A 309 -40.10 -14.50 -23.39
CA ASP A 309 -39.50 -14.92 -22.12
C ASP A 309 -38.72 -16.22 -22.35
N ASN A 310 -37.38 -16.16 -22.26
CA ASN A 310 -36.47 -17.21 -21.77
C ASN A 310 -34.97 -16.95 -22.07
N ASP A 311 -34.52 -15.69 -22.10
CA ASP A 311 -33.10 -15.39 -21.89
C ASP A 311 -32.95 -14.71 -20.53
N THR A 312 -32.58 -15.48 -19.52
CA THR A 312 -32.03 -14.96 -18.26
C THR A 312 -30.64 -14.38 -18.56
N PHE A 313 -30.60 -13.17 -19.12
CA PHE A 313 -29.40 -12.35 -19.07
C PHE A 313 -29.12 -12.05 -17.59
N GLU A 314 -28.09 -12.67 -17.03
CA GLU A 314 -27.49 -12.22 -15.77
C GLU A 314 -27.19 -10.73 -15.91
N THR A 315 -27.93 -9.91 -15.16
CA THR A 315 -27.71 -8.49 -15.06
C THR A 315 -26.38 -8.28 -14.34
N VAL A 316 -25.29 -8.15 -15.10
CA VAL A 316 -23.98 -7.79 -14.54
C VAL A 316 -24.12 -6.45 -13.82
N ASN A 317 -24.02 -6.47 -12.50
CA ASN A 317 -24.05 -5.26 -11.69
C ASN A 317 -22.73 -4.51 -11.85
N TYR A 318 -22.71 -3.54 -12.77
CA TYR A 318 -21.52 -2.73 -13.08
C TYR A 318 -20.88 -2.07 -11.85
N THR A 319 -21.67 -1.76 -10.82
CA THR A 319 -21.17 -1.19 -9.56
C THR A 319 -20.27 -2.19 -8.83
N GLU A 320 -20.71 -3.44 -8.72
CA GLU A 320 -19.97 -4.52 -8.04
C GLU A 320 -18.68 -4.88 -8.78
N VAL A 321 -18.73 -4.93 -10.12
CA VAL A 321 -17.54 -5.14 -10.95
C VAL A 321 -16.52 -4.02 -10.74
N PHE A 322 -16.96 -2.77 -10.75
CA PHE A 322 -16.10 -1.62 -10.50
C PHE A 322 -15.49 -1.65 -9.09
N TYR A 323 -16.28 -1.96 -8.06
CA TYR A 323 -15.77 -2.11 -6.69
C TYR A 323 -14.71 -3.21 -6.59
N ARG A 324 -14.97 -4.37 -7.19
CA ARG A 324 -14.02 -5.50 -7.23
C ARG A 324 -12.70 -5.09 -7.88
N GLU A 325 -12.73 -4.41 -9.02
CA GLU A 325 -11.53 -3.93 -9.70
C GLU A 325 -10.72 -2.93 -8.86
N VAL A 326 -11.40 -2.01 -8.15
CA VAL A 326 -10.75 -1.05 -7.26
C VAL A 326 -10.04 -1.75 -6.10
N TRP A 327 -10.70 -2.71 -5.45
CA TRP A 327 -10.10 -3.47 -4.35
C TRP A 327 -8.97 -4.36 -4.82
N GLN A 328 -9.13 -5.01 -5.96
CA GLN A 328 -8.07 -5.82 -6.57
C GLN A 328 -6.85 -4.96 -6.95
N LYS A 329 -7.06 -3.72 -7.41
CA LYS A 329 -5.96 -2.76 -7.60
C LYS A 329 -5.22 -2.48 -6.30
N ARG A 330 -5.93 -2.24 -5.19
CA ARG A 330 -5.31 -2.01 -3.86
C ARG A 330 -4.51 -3.24 -3.38
N ARG A 331 -4.99 -4.45 -3.63
CA ARG A 331 -4.25 -5.70 -3.34
C ARG A 331 -2.95 -5.78 -4.12
N ASN A 332 -2.98 -5.42 -5.41
CA ASN A 332 -1.79 -5.34 -6.25
C ASN A 332 -0.74 -4.32 -5.74
N GLU A 333 -1.18 -3.20 -5.16
CA GLU A 333 -0.26 -2.21 -4.56
C GLU A 333 0.55 -2.82 -3.39
N VAL A 334 -0.06 -3.69 -2.57
CA VAL A 334 0.61 -4.37 -1.44
C VAL A 334 1.84 -5.15 -1.87
N ILE A 335 1.78 -5.85 -3.01
CA ILE A 335 2.92 -6.60 -3.56
C ILE A 335 4.10 -5.68 -3.82
N THR A 336 3.86 -4.54 -4.48
CA THR A 336 4.92 -3.59 -4.84
C THR A 336 5.55 -2.93 -3.60
N TYR A 337 4.76 -2.61 -2.57
CA TYR A 337 5.29 -2.05 -1.33
C TYR A 337 6.15 -3.04 -0.56
N ASN A 338 5.72 -4.29 -0.46
CA ASN A 338 6.50 -5.33 0.22
C ASN A 338 7.77 -5.66 -0.58
N ASP A 339 7.69 -5.78 -1.92
CA ASP A 339 8.87 -5.98 -2.76
C ASP A 339 9.90 -4.85 -2.58
N CYS A 340 9.44 -3.61 -2.53
CA CYS A 340 10.28 -2.46 -2.24
C CYS A 340 10.95 -2.53 -0.87
N MET A 341 10.18 -2.83 0.19
CA MET A 341 10.73 -2.97 1.54
C MET A 341 11.79 -4.08 1.59
N TYR A 342 11.47 -5.26 1.07
CA TYR A 342 12.34 -6.43 1.16
C TYR A 342 13.66 -6.26 0.38
N ARG A 343 13.65 -5.51 -0.72
CA ARG A 343 14.90 -5.14 -1.42
C ARG A 343 15.77 -4.18 -0.63
N ASN A 344 15.18 -3.43 0.29
CA ASN A 344 15.83 -2.38 1.06
C ASN A 344 16.09 -2.76 2.52
N LEU A 345 15.95 -4.05 2.90
CA LEU A 345 16.17 -4.52 4.28
C LEU A 345 17.52 -4.11 4.89
N ARG A 346 18.56 -3.97 4.06
CA ARG A 346 19.94 -3.70 4.49
C ARG A 346 20.50 -2.36 3.97
N SER A 347 19.66 -1.54 3.35
CA SER A 347 20.08 -0.28 2.73
C SER A 347 19.33 0.91 3.30
N SER A 348 18.15 0.70 3.92
CA SER A 348 17.27 1.77 4.37
C SER A 348 16.84 1.55 5.81
N HIS A 349 16.75 2.65 6.56
CA HIS A 349 16.15 2.67 7.89
C HIS A 349 14.63 2.75 7.78
N PHE A 350 14.16 3.60 6.86
CA PHE A 350 12.75 3.82 6.61
C PHE A 350 12.39 3.54 5.16
N VAL A 351 11.21 2.97 4.95
CA VAL A 351 10.53 3.02 3.66
C VAL A 351 9.23 3.79 3.78
N ILE A 352 8.84 4.50 2.73
CA ILE A 352 7.58 5.24 2.68
C ILE A 352 6.80 4.78 1.45
N PRO A 353 5.69 4.05 1.62
CA PRO A 353 4.69 3.85 0.56
C PRO A 353 4.06 5.21 0.22
N LEU A 354 4.51 5.88 -0.83
CA LEU A 354 4.09 7.27 -1.12
C LEU A 354 3.47 7.36 -2.52
N ASP A 355 2.29 7.98 -2.59
CA ASP A 355 1.64 8.23 -3.87
C ASP A 355 2.19 9.50 -4.53
N ILE A 356 2.11 9.57 -5.87
CA ILE A 356 2.69 10.67 -6.67
C ILE A 356 1.93 12.01 -6.54
N ASP A 357 0.82 12.01 -5.81
CA ASP A 357 0.02 13.16 -5.44
C ASP A 357 0.21 13.58 -3.98
N GLU A 358 1.15 12.97 -3.26
CA GLU A 358 1.37 13.20 -1.84
C GLU A 358 2.80 13.67 -1.53
N VAL A 359 2.94 14.58 -0.57
CA VAL A 359 4.24 15.08 -0.12
C VAL A 359 4.23 15.21 1.41
N ILE A 360 5.19 14.59 2.10
CA ILE A 360 5.36 14.75 3.55
C ILE A 360 6.24 15.96 3.82
N ILE A 361 5.69 16.98 4.48
CA ILE A 361 6.36 18.24 4.77
C ILE A 361 6.62 18.35 6.28
N PRO A 362 7.89 18.43 6.72
CA PRO A 362 8.21 18.85 8.08
C PRO A 362 7.76 20.30 8.27
N ARG A 363 7.11 20.61 9.39
CA ARG A 363 6.63 21.96 9.70
C ARG A 363 7.72 22.82 10.30
N VAL A 364 8.41 22.30 11.31
CA VAL A 364 9.52 22.98 12.00
C VAL A 364 10.84 22.83 11.25
N PHE A 365 11.14 21.64 10.76
CA PHE A 365 12.43 21.30 10.12
C PHE A 365 12.39 21.45 8.58
N TYR A 366 13.51 21.20 7.91
CA TYR A 366 13.61 21.23 6.43
C TYR A 366 13.70 19.84 5.79
N THR A 367 14.12 18.81 6.52
CA THR A 367 14.27 17.47 5.94
C THR A 367 13.67 16.41 6.85
N TRP A 368 13.26 15.28 6.27
CA TRP A 368 12.80 14.12 7.01
C TRP A 368 13.87 13.61 7.97
N ARG A 369 15.14 13.60 7.54
CA ARG A 369 16.28 13.21 8.37
C ARG A 369 16.36 14.05 9.64
N THR A 370 16.30 15.38 9.52
CA THR A 370 16.40 16.29 10.67
C THR A 370 15.19 16.19 11.59
N ALA A 371 13.98 16.07 11.02
CA ALA A 371 12.76 15.90 11.79
C ALA A 371 12.73 14.57 12.57
N LEU A 372 13.04 13.45 11.90
CA LEU A 372 13.08 12.14 12.51
C LEU A 372 14.17 12.06 13.59
N ARG A 373 15.36 12.57 13.31
CA ARG A 373 16.44 12.63 14.31
C ARG A 373 15.98 13.33 15.58
N HIS A 374 15.38 14.51 15.46
CA HIS A 374 14.85 15.24 16.62
C HIS A 374 13.79 14.43 17.37
N ILE A 375 12.83 13.83 16.66
CA ILE A 375 11.79 12.98 17.27
C ILE A 375 12.39 11.82 18.08
N PHE A 376 13.42 11.16 17.54
CA PHE A 376 14.03 10.01 18.21
C PHE A 376 15.08 10.41 19.26
N GLU A 377 15.62 11.62 19.22
CA GLU A 377 16.42 12.19 20.31
C GLU A 377 15.54 12.56 21.51
N ASP A 378 14.37 13.16 21.25
CA ASP A 378 13.39 13.51 22.29
C ASP A 378 12.67 12.26 22.86
N HIS A 379 12.46 11.25 22.02
CA HIS A 379 11.86 9.97 22.41
C HIS A 379 12.70 8.75 21.98
N PRO A 380 13.81 8.45 22.69
CA PRO A 380 14.75 7.40 22.30
C PRO A 380 14.12 6.01 22.14
N THR A 381 13.11 5.67 22.94
CA THR A 381 12.48 4.34 22.92
C THR A 381 11.39 4.18 21.87
N LEU A 382 11.10 5.20 21.05
CA LEU A 382 10.01 5.16 20.08
C LEU A 382 10.25 4.11 18.98
N HIS A 383 11.47 4.08 18.43
CA HIS A 383 11.89 3.14 17.39
C HIS A 383 12.06 1.70 17.89
N GLU A 384 12.12 1.49 19.20
CA GLU A 384 12.13 0.16 19.82
C GLU A 384 10.72 -0.40 20.01
N ARG A 385 9.71 0.47 20.10
CA ARG A 385 8.33 0.09 20.42
C ARG A 385 7.39 0.07 19.23
N TYR A 386 7.75 0.74 18.13
CA TYR A 386 6.86 0.92 16.98
C TYR A 386 7.48 0.50 15.65
N ALA A 387 6.64 0.02 14.73
CA ALA A 387 7.02 -0.40 13.39
C ALA A 387 6.81 0.69 12.33
N SER A 388 5.99 1.70 12.59
CA SER A 388 5.79 2.82 11.68
C SER A 388 5.36 4.11 12.39
N PHE A 389 5.69 5.25 11.79
CA PHE A 389 5.44 6.59 12.32
C PHE A 389 4.57 7.37 11.35
N SER A 390 3.28 7.45 11.65
CA SER A 390 2.24 7.97 10.77
C SER A 390 2.13 9.49 10.85
N VAL A 391 2.08 10.12 9.68
CA VAL A 391 1.92 11.55 9.50
C VAL A 391 0.48 11.82 9.04
N ARG A 392 -0.19 12.76 9.73
CA ARG A 392 -1.58 13.12 9.44
C ARG A 392 -1.72 13.76 8.06
N ASN A 393 -2.83 13.44 7.41
CA ASN A 393 -3.17 13.91 6.07
C ASN A 393 -3.82 15.30 6.10
N ALA A 394 -3.49 16.14 5.13
CA ALA A 394 -4.22 17.36 4.78
C ALA A 394 -4.51 17.37 3.28
N TYR A 395 -5.77 17.57 2.90
CA TYR A 395 -6.16 17.64 1.50
C TYR A 395 -5.95 19.05 0.95
N PHE A 396 -5.22 19.14 -0.16
CA PHE A 396 -5.09 20.33 -1.01
C PHE A 396 -5.88 20.05 -2.27
N LEU A 397 -7.15 20.46 -2.28
CA LEU A 397 -8.05 20.17 -3.39
C LEU A 397 -7.99 21.28 -4.45
N GLU A 398 -8.04 20.91 -5.73
CA GLU A 398 -8.03 21.89 -6.83
C GLU A 398 -9.26 22.82 -6.77
N GLU A 399 -10.37 22.33 -6.22
CA GLU A 399 -11.59 23.10 -5.95
C GLU A 399 -11.41 24.22 -4.90
N TYR A 400 -10.30 24.22 -4.13
CA TYR A 400 -10.03 25.25 -3.10
C TYR A 400 -9.47 26.57 -3.65
N ALA A 401 -9.50 26.72 -4.98
CA ALA A 401 -8.95 27.82 -5.75
C ALA A 401 -7.41 27.85 -5.84
N ARG A 402 -6.95 28.11 -7.07
CA ARG A 402 -5.55 28.31 -7.41
C ARG A 402 -5.07 29.65 -6.84
N SER A 403 -3.97 29.63 -6.11
CA SER A 403 -3.39 30.80 -5.42
C SER A 403 -2.27 31.47 -6.22
N ALA A 404 -1.61 30.74 -7.13
CA ALA A 404 -0.53 31.28 -7.97
C ALA A 404 -0.46 30.55 -9.33
N SER A 405 0.29 31.11 -10.28
CA SER A 405 0.57 30.50 -11.59
C SER A 405 2.06 30.26 -11.80
N THR A 406 2.67 29.46 -10.91
CA THR A 406 4.09 29.10 -10.97
C THR A 406 4.38 27.93 -11.92
N ASN A 407 3.32 27.27 -12.44
CA ASN A 407 3.37 26.02 -13.19
C ASN A 407 3.92 24.82 -12.41
N VAL A 408 3.94 24.92 -11.07
CA VAL A 408 4.30 23.85 -10.14
C VAL A 408 3.13 23.63 -9.20
N PHE A 409 2.48 22.46 -9.29
CA PHE A 409 1.14 22.26 -8.70
C PHE A 409 1.13 22.55 -7.19
N PHE A 410 2.12 22.09 -6.45
CA PHE A 410 2.12 22.24 -5.00
C PHE A 410 2.48 23.66 -4.51
N PHE A 411 2.99 24.55 -5.38
CA PHE A 411 3.11 25.99 -5.08
C PHE A 411 1.88 26.79 -5.53
N ASP A 412 1.08 26.23 -6.43
CA ASP A 412 -0.12 26.88 -6.97
C ASP A 412 -1.35 26.62 -6.10
N TYR A 413 -1.39 25.50 -5.37
CA TYR A 413 -2.47 25.14 -4.45
C TYR A 413 -1.96 25.12 -3.00
N ILE A 414 -2.10 26.24 -2.29
CA ILE A 414 -1.64 26.41 -0.89
C ILE A 414 -2.78 26.47 0.12
N LYS A 415 -4.03 26.22 -0.30
CA LYS A 415 -5.18 26.12 0.60
C LYS A 415 -5.45 24.65 0.87
N ARG A 416 -5.66 24.30 2.15
CA ARG A 416 -5.93 22.93 2.57
C ARG A 416 -7.17 22.80 3.44
N SER A 417 -7.63 21.56 3.58
CA SER A 417 -8.60 21.13 4.57
C SER A 417 -8.01 21.18 5.99
N GLN A 418 -8.87 20.99 6.99
CA GLN A 418 -8.42 20.51 8.30
C GLN A 418 -7.72 19.14 8.17
N PHE A 419 -6.88 18.81 9.15
CA PHE A 419 -6.22 17.51 9.17
C PHE A 419 -7.22 16.37 9.28
N SER A 420 -6.95 15.27 8.59
CA SER A 420 -7.70 14.02 8.74
C SER A 420 -7.49 13.40 10.10
N ASP A 421 -8.46 12.62 10.56
CA ASP A 421 -8.37 11.94 11.85
C ASP A 421 -7.22 10.93 11.85
N GLU A 422 -6.74 10.56 13.04
CA GLU A 422 -5.67 9.57 13.15
C GLU A 422 -6.07 8.24 12.50
N GLY A 423 -5.21 7.71 11.64
CA GLY A 423 -5.47 6.49 10.87
C GLY A 423 -6.17 6.71 9.53
N GLU A 424 -6.71 7.91 9.26
CA GLU A 424 -7.36 8.23 7.99
C GLU A 424 -6.37 8.80 6.97
N SER A 425 -6.15 8.07 5.86
CA SER A 425 -5.40 8.54 4.69
C SER A 425 -3.96 9.01 4.97
N GLY A 426 -3.42 8.88 6.19
CA GLY A 426 -2.06 9.29 6.54
C GLY A 426 -0.99 8.47 5.83
N LYS A 427 0.28 8.87 5.93
CA LYS A 427 1.40 8.08 5.42
C LYS A 427 2.45 7.95 6.48
N SER A 428 3.13 6.80 6.50
CA SER A 428 4.08 6.51 7.56
C SER A 428 5.50 6.35 7.06
N PHE A 429 6.45 6.82 7.87
CA PHE A 429 7.80 6.31 7.84
C PHE A 429 7.79 4.90 8.45
N VAL A 430 7.89 3.89 7.60
CA VAL A 430 7.86 2.48 8.03
C VAL A 430 9.27 2.06 8.39
N TYR A 431 9.47 1.67 9.65
CA TYR A 431 10.78 1.30 10.17
C TYR A 431 11.13 -0.14 9.83
N VAL A 432 12.07 -0.30 8.89
CA VAL A 432 12.40 -1.57 8.24
C VAL A 432 12.79 -2.67 9.24
N LYS A 433 13.44 -2.32 10.34
CA LYS A 433 13.91 -3.29 11.35
C LYS A 433 12.75 -3.98 12.10
N ASN A 434 11.61 -3.30 12.21
CA ASN A 434 10.47 -3.73 13.03
C ASN A 434 9.27 -4.21 12.21
N THR A 435 9.31 -4.10 10.88
CA THR A 435 8.18 -4.43 10.00
C THR A 435 8.34 -5.78 9.31
N LEU A 436 7.30 -6.62 9.36
CA LEU A 436 7.20 -7.87 8.61
C LEU A 436 6.57 -7.63 7.23
N SER A 437 5.47 -6.87 7.20
CA SER A 437 4.75 -6.54 5.98
C SER A 437 4.23 -5.09 5.99
N VAL A 438 4.15 -4.49 4.81
CA VAL A 438 3.81 -3.08 4.60
C VAL A 438 2.45 -2.94 3.92
N PHE A 439 1.67 -1.96 4.35
CA PHE A 439 0.46 -1.50 3.66
C PHE A 439 0.62 -0.05 3.18
N ASN A 440 -0.32 0.44 2.38
CA ASN A 440 -0.27 1.78 1.78
C ASN A 440 -0.07 2.92 2.79
N HIS A 441 -0.54 2.75 4.03
CA HIS A 441 -0.51 3.81 5.04
C HIS A 441 0.46 3.55 6.19
N TYR A 442 0.78 2.29 6.51
CA TYR A 442 1.51 1.89 7.72
C TYR A 442 2.12 0.49 7.64
N SER A 443 2.87 0.08 8.67
CA SER A 443 3.32 -1.31 8.86
C SER A 443 2.13 -2.21 9.15
N LEU A 444 1.78 -3.12 8.23
CA LEU A 444 0.62 -4.00 8.39
C LEU A 444 0.84 -4.99 9.53
N GLU A 445 2.00 -5.66 9.52
CA GLU A 445 2.43 -6.58 10.57
C GLU A 445 3.80 -6.20 11.11
N ALA A 446 3.98 -6.36 12.41
CA ALA A 446 5.27 -6.20 13.05
C ALA A 446 6.10 -7.49 12.97
N LEU A 447 7.42 -7.35 12.86
CA LEU A 447 8.36 -8.46 12.78
C LEU A 447 8.42 -9.25 14.09
N LYS A 448 8.37 -8.57 15.23
CA LYS A 448 8.52 -9.15 16.57
C LYS A 448 7.27 -8.94 17.42
N PRO A 449 6.90 -9.91 18.28
CA PRO A 449 5.92 -9.68 19.33
C PRO A 449 6.32 -8.48 20.22
N GLY A 450 5.32 -7.77 20.75
CA GLY A 450 5.53 -6.59 21.61
C GLY A 450 5.73 -5.26 20.87
N ILE A 451 6.02 -5.30 19.56
CA ILE A 451 6.11 -4.11 18.72
C ILE A 451 4.70 -3.67 18.29
N ARG A 452 4.37 -2.41 18.52
CA ARG A 452 3.14 -1.79 18.07
C ARG A 452 3.24 -1.38 16.59
N ARG A 453 2.14 -1.45 15.85
CA ARG A 453 2.14 -1.18 14.40
C ARG A 453 2.50 0.28 14.07
N THR A 454 1.84 1.22 14.74
CA THR A 454 1.87 2.62 14.34
C THR A 454 1.90 3.53 15.55
N PHE A 455 2.79 4.53 15.51
CA PHE A 455 2.74 5.71 16.36
C PHE A 455 2.29 6.89 15.50
N PHE A 456 1.34 7.70 15.99
CA PHE A 456 0.90 8.90 15.29
C PHE A 456 1.78 10.08 15.68
N LEU A 457 2.45 10.67 14.70
CA LEU A 457 3.32 11.81 14.93
C LEU A 457 2.47 13.08 15.12
N PRO A 458 2.87 13.96 16.05
CA PRO A 458 2.22 15.25 16.23
C PRO A 458 2.14 16.06 14.92
N GLU A 459 0.97 16.66 14.66
CA GLU A 459 0.69 17.41 13.43
C GLU A 459 1.41 18.76 13.36
N ASP A 460 2.00 19.22 14.46
CA ASP A 460 2.87 20.40 14.55
C ASP A 460 4.32 20.10 14.12
N LEU A 461 4.72 18.83 14.07
CA LEU A 461 6.05 18.42 13.60
C LEU A 461 6.07 18.10 12.10
N LEU A 462 5.14 17.27 11.63
CA LEU A 462 5.04 16.88 10.22
C LEU A 462 3.59 16.84 9.75
N GLN A 463 3.39 17.16 8.47
CA GLN A 463 2.11 16.98 7.78
C GLN A 463 2.29 16.30 6.44
N LYS A 464 1.29 15.55 6.00
CA LYS A 464 1.23 14.98 4.65
C LYS A 464 0.27 15.81 3.80
N ASN A 465 0.80 16.51 2.81
CA ASN A 465 0.01 17.23 1.83
C ASN A 465 -0.49 16.24 0.77
N HIS A 466 -1.80 16.19 0.53
CA HIS A 466 -2.42 15.34 -0.48
C HIS A 466 -3.12 16.20 -1.54
N TYR A 467 -2.50 16.29 -2.72
CA TYR A 467 -2.94 17.15 -3.81
C TYR A 467 -3.88 16.42 -4.76
N LYS A 468 -5.18 16.69 -4.69
CA LYS A 468 -6.18 16.01 -5.53
C LYS A 468 -7.10 16.98 -6.26
N PRO A 469 -7.67 16.59 -7.40
CA PRO A 469 -8.75 17.36 -7.99
C PRO A 469 -9.94 17.51 -7.02
N THR A 470 -10.35 16.40 -6.40
CA THR A 470 -11.44 16.35 -5.40
C THR A 470 -11.32 15.12 -4.47
N CYS A 471 -12.13 15.05 -3.42
CA CYS A 471 -12.26 13.90 -2.51
C CYS A 471 -13.57 13.15 -2.80
N LEU A 472 -13.48 11.94 -3.35
CA LEU A 472 -14.63 11.17 -3.82
C LEU A 472 -15.44 10.56 -2.67
N VAL A 473 -16.55 11.21 -2.29
CA VAL A 473 -17.48 10.76 -1.24
C VAL A 473 -18.05 9.37 -1.53
N ALA A 474 -18.29 9.05 -2.81
CA ALA A 474 -18.80 7.73 -3.23
C ALA A 474 -17.88 6.57 -2.85
N LEU A 475 -16.57 6.81 -2.74
CA LEU A 475 -15.58 5.78 -2.37
C LEU A 475 -15.18 5.86 -0.89
N LEU A 476 -15.26 7.06 -0.31
CA LEU A 476 -14.80 7.36 1.04
C LEU A 476 -15.82 8.33 1.67
N PRO A 477 -16.84 7.83 2.39
CA PRO A 477 -17.90 8.67 2.97
C PRO A 477 -17.38 9.81 3.86
N GLN A 478 -16.24 9.58 4.54
CA GLN A 478 -15.55 10.60 5.33
C GLN A 478 -15.07 11.80 4.51
N CYS A 479 -14.98 11.70 3.18
CA CYS A 479 -14.64 12.83 2.30
C CYS A 479 -15.63 14.00 2.43
N THR A 480 -16.87 13.74 2.84
CA THR A 480 -17.91 14.76 3.02
C THR A 480 -17.44 15.92 3.90
N LYS A 481 -16.64 15.62 4.94
CA LYS A 481 -16.12 16.67 5.84
C LYS A 481 -15.15 17.63 5.13
N TYR A 482 -14.46 17.19 4.08
CA TYR A 482 -13.48 18.01 3.37
C TYR A 482 -14.10 18.77 2.20
N THR A 483 -15.02 18.15 1.47
CA THR A 483 -15.67 18.79 0.31
C THR A 483 -16.74 19.80 0.74
N SER A 484 -17.55 19.46 1.74
CA SER A 484 -18.67 20.31 2.20
C SER A 484 -18.25 21.39 3.19
N SER A 485 -17.10 21.27 3.85
CA SER A 485 -16.61 22.32 4.74
C SER A 485 -16.41 23.62 3.97
N GLN A 486 -16.77 24.76 4.55
CA GLN A 486 -16.45 26.08 3.99
C GLN A 486 -15.08 26.60 4.48
N ILE A 487 -14.50 25.96 5.50
CA ILE A 487 -13.23 26.37 6.10
C ILE A 487 -12.10 25.93 5.17
N ARG A 488 -11.30 26.91 4.73
CA ARG A 488 -10.08 26.70 3.95
C ARG A 488 -8.93 27.34 4.71
N ILE A 489 -7.95 26.53 5.09
CA ILE A 489 -6.79 26.99 5.83
C ILE A 489 -5.71 27.34 4.81
N GLU A 490 -5.25 28.59 4.81
CA GLU A 490 -4.08 28.99 4.04
C GLU A 490 -2.82 28.39 4.67
N ASP A 491 -2.13 27.58 3.90
CA ASP A 491 -0.94 26.84 4.31
C ASP A 491 0.15 26.96 3.24
N ALA A 492 0.89 28.05 3.35
CA ALA A 492 2.04 28.36 2.50
C ALA A 492 3.33 27.64 2.95
N LEU A 493 3.27 26.66 3.86
CA LEU A 493 4.46 26.02 4.45
C LEU A 493 5.45 25.52 3.42
N ILE A 494 4.95 24.95 2.32
CA ILE A 494 5.78 24.41 1.24
C ILE A 494 6.63 25.48 0.54
N ASN A 495 6.25 26.77 0.61
CA ASN A 495 7.01 27.86 0.01
C ASN A 495 8.40 28.05 0.62
N LYS A 496 8.68 27.52 1.82
CA LYS A 496 10.05 27.55 2.38
C LYS A 496 11.07 26.80 1.53
N TYR A 497 10.62 25.89 0.65
CA TYR A 497 11.46 25.14 -0.28
C TYR A 497 11.55 25.78 -1.66
N ARG A 498 10.84 26.89 -1.91
CA ARG A 498 10.64 27.44 -3.26
C ARG A 498 11.95 27.75 -3.97
N THR A 499 12.86 28.45 -3.29
CA THR A 499 14.14 28.86 -3.87
C THR A 499 15.00 27.65 -4.25
N ASP A 500 15.20 26.72 -3.30
CA ASP A 500 16.01 25.52 -3.53
C ASP A 500 15.38 24.57 -4.55
N PHE A 501 14.06 24.46 -4.55
CA PHE A 501 13.32 23.69 -5.54
C PHE A 501 13.59 24.23 -6.95
N PHE A 502 13.37 25.53 -7.20
CA PHE A 502 13.55 26.09 -8.53
C PHE A 502 15.00 26.08 -9.00
N LYS A 503 15.97 26.15 -8.07
CA LYS A 503 17.40 25.98 -8.38
C LYS A 503 17.67 24.63 -9.04
N ASN A 504 17.16 23.54 -8.46
CA ASN A 504 17.40 22.19 -8.97
C ASN A 504 16.46 21.80 -10.12
N TYR A 505 15.18 22.14 -10.00
CA TYR A 505 14.13 21.75 -10.94
C TYR A 505 14.36 22.34 -12.34
N ARG A 506 14.78 23.61 -12.45
CA ARG A 506 14.97 24.26 -13.76
C ARG A 506 16.05 23.57 -14.60
N ASP A 507 17.13 23.15 -13.96
CA ASP A 507 18.23 22.46 -14.64
C ASP A 507 17.77 21.08 -15.12
N VAL A 508 17.08 20.34 -14.27
CA VAL A 508 16.51 19.03 -14.65
C VAL A 508 15.49 19.16 -15.76
N TYR A 509 14.60 20.15 -15.67
CA TYR A 509 13.57 20.41 -16.67
C TYR A 509 14.21 20.69 -18.03
N ARG A 510 15.19 21.62 -18.09
CA ARG A 510 15.93 21.95 -19.33
C ARG A 510 16.65 20.73 -19.91
N MET A 511 17.36 19.96 -19.09
CA MET A 511 18.04 18.74 -19.54
C MET A 511 17.08 17.71 -20.13
N PHE A 512 15.86 17.61 -19.57
CA PHE A 512 14.86 16.67 -20.05
C PHE A 512 14.11 17.14 -21.30
N THR A 513 13.87 18.45 -21.44
CA THR A 513 13.14 19.02 -22.60
C THR A 513 14.04 19.24 -23.81
N ASN A 514 15.31 19.59 -23.62
CA ASN A 514 16.25 19.88 -24.70
C ASN A 514 16.91 18.60 -25.26
N LYS A 515 16.13 17.56 -25.57
CA LYS A 515 16.59 16.25 -26.11
C LYS A 515 17.20 16.32 -27.53
N SER A 516 17.88 17.41 -27.87
CA SER A 516 18.53 17.62 -29.17
C SER A 516 19.98 17.13 -29.22
N ASP A 517 20.69 16.95 -28.09
CA ASP A 517 22.15 16.74 -28.12
C ASP A 517 22.70 15.80 -27.02
N ILE A 518 22.22 14.54 -26.94
CA ILE A 518 22.97 13.43 -26.29
C ILE A 518 22.81 12.14 -27.09
#